data_AF-A0A2U1U821-F1
#
_entry.id   AF-A0A2U1U821-F1
#
_cell.length_a   1.000
_cell.length_b   1.000
_cell.length_c   1.000
_cell.angle_alpha   90.00
_cell.angle_beta   90.00
_cell.angle_gamma   90.00
#
_symmetry.space_group_name_H-M   'P 1'
#
loop_
_entity.id
_entity.type
_entity.pdbx_description
1 polymer ?
#
loop_
_entity_poly.entity_id
_entity_poly.type
_entity_poly.pdbx_seq_one_letter_code
_entity_poly.pdbx_strand_id
1 'polypeptide(L)' 'MMHKFKGNRIYDAKSLGLEQVVTAKELIDITKADRDRISSVKFTPPEIGGKGFGTFHIKFRHNKYIVSED' A
#
# COMPACT_ATOMS: atom_id res chain seq x y z
N MET A 1 -16.30 -31.29 -19.35
CA MET A 1 -14.86 -30.96 -19.32
C MET A 1 -14.69 -29.62 -18.62
N MET A 2 -14.10 -29.62 -17.43
CA MET A 2 -13.90 -28.43 -16.60
C MET A 2 -12.79 -27.56 -17.19
N HIS A 3 -13.12 -26.31 -17.54
CA HIS A 3 -12.10 -25.28 -17.79
C HIS A 3 -11.33 -25.04 -16.48
N LYS A 4 -10.07 -25.47 -16.45
CA LYS A 4 -9.11 -25.04 -15.42
C LYS A 4 -8.87 -23.54 -15.61
N PHE A 5 -9.63 -22.72 -14.89
CA PHE A 5 -9.27 -21.32 -14.68
C PHE A 5 -7.90 -21.31 -13.99
N LYS A 6 -6.85 -21.01 -14.74
CA LYS A 6 -5.54 -20.64 -14.22
C LYS A 6 -5.74 -19.27 -13.57
N GLY A 7 -6.22 -19.28 -12.33
CA GLY A 7 -6.50 -18.09 -11.57
C GLY A 7 -5.19 -17.39 -11.28
N ASN A 8 -4.80 -16.46 -12.15
CA ASN A 8 -3.89 -15.38 -11.77
C ASN A 8 -4.59 -14.64 -10.63
N ARG A 9 -4.32 -15.06 -9.38
CA ARG A 9 -4.65 -14.29 -8.19
C ARG A 9 -3.76 -13.07 -8.23
N ILE A 10 -4.19 -12.06 -8.97
CA ILE A 10 -3.66 -10.71 -8.86
C ILE A 10 -4.11 -10.26 -7.48
N TYR A 11 -3.25 -10.43 -6.49
CA TYR A 11 -3.51 -9.88 -5.18
C TYR A 11 -3.44 -8.35 -5.32
N ASP A 12 -4.58 -7.68 -5.19
CA ASP A 12 -4.62 -6.22 -5.09
C ASP A 12 -3.65 -5.75 -4.01
N ALA A 13 -2.90 -4.68 -4.28
CA ALA A 13 -1.87 -4.17 -3.38
C ALA A 13 -2.41 -3.85 -1.97
N LYS A 14 -3.71 -3.49 -1.86
CA LYS A 14 -4.42 -3.39 -0.58
C LYS A 14 -4.48 -4.71 0.20
N SER A 15 -4.77 -5.82 -0.47
CA SER A 15 -4.87 -7.16 0.14
C SER A 15 -3.51 -7.73 0.56
N LEU A 16 -2.41 -7.19 0.01
CA LEU A 16 -1.05 -7.51 0.41
C LEU A 16 -0.49 -6.57 1.51
N GLY A 17 -1.31 -5.65 2.03
CA GLY A 17 -0.85 -4.64 3.00
C GLY A 17 0.17 -3.64 2.43
N LEU A 18 0.26 -3.54 1.09
CA LEU A 18 1.24 -2.70 0.40
C LEU A 18 0.78 -1.26 0.25
N GLU A 19 -0.47 -0.97 0.56
CA GLU A 19 -1.03 0.37 0.54
C GLU A 19 -1.75 0.66 1.86
N GLN A 20 -1.41 1.79 2.48
CA GLN A 20 -2.05 2.24 3.71
C GLN A 20 -2.44 3.71 3.60
N VAL A 21 -3.61 4.05 4.14
CA VAL A 21 -4.07 5.43 4.33
C VAL A 21 -3.84 5.78 5.78
N VAL A 22 -3.03 6.79 6.06
CA VAL A 22 -2.63 7.11 7.43
C VAL A 22 -2.71 8.60 7.72
N THR A 23 -2.74 8.92 9.01
CA THR A 23 -2.63 10.31 9.48
C THR A 23 -1.18 10.81 9.48
N ALA A 24 -0.97 12.12 9.70
CA ALA A 24 0.37 12.68 9.80
C ALA A 24 1.21 12.03 10.91
N LYS A 25 0.59 11.71 12.05
CA LYS A 25 1.29 11.06 13.18
C LYS A 25 1.76 9.66 12.81
N GLU A 26 0.88 8.87 12.23
CA GLU A 26 1.19 7.50 11.80
C GLU A 26 2.22 7.48 10.67
N LEU A 27 2.21 8.46 9.76
CA LEU A 27 3.27 8.61 8.76
C LEU A 27 4.64 8.82 9.42
N ILE A 28 4.74 9.59 10.51
CA ILE A 28 5.99 9.78 11.24
C ILE A 28 6.46 8.46 11.85
N ASP A 29 5.55 7.68 12.45
CA ASP A 29 5.90 6.38 13.01
C ASP A 29 6.35 5.38 11.91
N ILE A 30 5.65 5.33 10.78
CA ILE A 30 6.01 4.47 9.63
C ILE A 30 7.34 4.89 9.01
N THR A 31 7.59 6.19 8.86
CA THR A 31 8.87 6.68 8.30
C THR A 31 10.05 6.46 9.25
N LYS A 32 9.83 6.23 10.54
CA LYS A 32 10.89 5.80 11.46
C LYS A 32 11.20 4.31 11.35
N ALA A 33 10.18 3.48 11.15
CA ALA A 33 10.33 2.02 11.12
C ALA A 33 10.69 1.47 9.73
N ASP A 34 10.08 1.99 8.67
CA ASP A 34 10.02 1.34 7.35
C ASP A 34 10.38 2.29 6.19
N ARG A 35 11.13 3.36 6.45
CA ARG A 35 11.47 4.39 5.44
C ARG A 35 11.94 3.80 4.11
N ASP A 36 12.88 2.86 4.15
CA ASP A 36 13.49 2.25 2.97
C ASP A 36 12.52 1.36 2.18
N ARG A 37 11.46 0.90 2.84
CA ARG A 37 10.38 0.13 2.23
C ARG A 37 9.30 1.04 1.66
N ILE A 38 9.32 2.35 1.87
CA ILE A 38 8.35 3.24 1.25
C ILE A 38 8.72 3.45 -0.22
N SER A 39 7.77 3.16 -1.10
CA SER A 39 7.87 3.37 -2.55
C SER A 39 7.36 4.75 -2.94
N SER A 40 6.20 5.14 -2.41
CA SER A 40 5.55 6.41 -2.73
C SER A 40 4.69 6.89 -1.58
N VAL A 41 4.57 8.21 -1.43
CA VAL A 41 3.62 8.85 -0.51
C VAL A 41 2.81 9.88 -1.31
N LYS A 42 1.49 9.85 -1.18
CA LYS A 42 0.58 10.83 -1.77
C LYS A 42 -0.25 11.48 -0.68
N PHE A 43 -0.19 12.80 -0.58
CA PHE A 43 -1.02 13.56 0.33
C PHE A 43 -2.39 13.83 -0.28
N THR A 44 -3.44 13.64 0.52
CA THR A 44 -4.81 14.01 0.22
C THR A 44 -5.23 15.08 1.23
N PRO A 45 -5.42 16.34 0.80
CA PRO A 45 -5.89 17.39 1.70
C PRO A 45 -7.28 17.05 2.24
N PRO A 46 -7.64 17.57 3.42
CA PRO A 46 -8.99 17.45 3.92
C PRO A 46 -9.94 18.26 3.05
N GLU A 47 -11.21 17.89 3.02
CA GLU A 47 -12.24 18.68 2.36
C GLU A 47 -12.38 20.06 3.04
N ILE A 48 -12.82 21.07 2.29
CA ILE A 48 -13.02 22.42 2.82
C ILE A 48 -14.10 22.36 3.92
N GLY A 49 -13.73 22.75 5.15
CA GLY A 49 -14.58 22.61 6.34
C GLY A 49 -14.46 21.25 7.06
N GLY A 50 -13.64 20.34 6.55
CA GLY A 50 -13.29 19.08 7.19
C GLY A 50 -12.38 19.28 8.41
N LYS A 51 -12.44 18.33 9.36
CA LYS A 51 -11.58 18.32 10.55
C LYS A 51 -10.26 17.61 10.26
N GLY A 52 -9.15 18.20 10.72
CA GLY A 52 -7.82 17.60 10.68
C GLY A 52 -6.93 18.10 9.53
N PHE A 53 -5.75 17.48 9.37
CA PHE A 53 -4.71 17.90 8.42
C PHE A 53 -4.84 17.22 7.03
N GLY A 54 -5.72 16.24 6.88
CA GLY A 54 -5.78 15.36 5.70
C GLY A 54 -5.12 14.00 5.95
N THR A 55 -4.96 13.22 4.89
CA THR A 55 -4.45 11.85 4.96
C THR A 55 -3.31 11.61 3.98
N PHE A 56 -2.50 10.59 4.27
CA PHE A 56 -1.38 10.18 3.43
C PHE A 56 -1.61 8.76 2.94
N HIS A 57 -1.62 8.59 1.63
CA HIS A 57 -1.56 7.29 0.98
C HIS A 57 -0.11 6.86 0.82
N ILE A 58 0.30 5.83 1.54
CA ILE A 58 1.63 5.25 1.48
C ILE A 58 1.57 3.97 0.65
N LYS A 59 2.47 3.85 -0.32
CA LYS A 59 2.75 2.61 -1.05
C LYS A 59 4.09 2.06 -0.61
N PHE A 60 4.15 0.80 -0.23
CA PHE A 60 5.40 0.11 0.12
C PHE A 60 6.00 -0.59 -1.11
N ARG A 61 7.33 -0.70 -1.13
CA ARG A 61 8.10 -1.47 -2.12
C ARG A 61 7.87 -2.94 -1.86
N HIS A 62 7.61 -3.67 -2.94
CA HIS A 62 7.57 -5.11 -2.92
C HIS A 62 8.92 -5.66 -3.38
N ASN A 63 9.55 -6.54 -2.60
CA ASN A 63 10.56 -7.45 -3.16
C ASN A 63 9.79 -8.44 -4.02
N LYS A 64 9.83 -8.24 -5.34
CA LYS A 64 9.23 -9.16 -6.31
C LYS A 64 9.98 -10.48 -6.24
N TYR A 65 9.58 -11.38 -5.34
CA TYR A 65 10.02 -12.76 -5.36
C TYR A 65 9.38 -13.40 -6.58
N ILE A 66 10.16 -13.55 -7.65
CA ILE A 66 9.79 -14.40 -8.77
C ILE A 66 9.88 -15.82 -8.18
N VAL A 67 8.73 -16.38 -7.82
CA VAL A 67 8.66 -17.79 -7.44
C VAL A 67 8.82 -18.55 -8.75
N SER A 68 10.02 -19.06 -9.01
CA SER A 68 10.20 -20.05 -10.07
C SER A 68 9.45 -21.30 -9.60
N GLU A 69 8.30 -21.58 -10.20
CA GLU A 69 7.69 -22.92 -10.14
C GLU A 69 8.66 -23.87 -10.87
N ASP A 70 9.20 -24.84 -10.15
CA ASP A 70 9.93 -26.01 -10.68
C ASP A 70 8.95 -27.00 -11.32
#